data_AF-A0A933GSS3-F1
#
_entry.id   AF-A0A933GSS3-F1
#
_cell.length_a   1.000
_cell.length_b   1.000
_cell.length_c   1.000
_cell.angle_alpha   90.00
_cell.angle_beta   90.00
_cell.angle_gamma   90.00
#
_symmetry.space_group_name_H-M   'P 1'
#
loop_
_entity.id
_entity.type
_entity.pdbx_description
1 polymer ?
#
loop_
_entity_poly.entity_id
_entity_poly.type
_entity_poly.pdbx_seq_one_letter_code
_entity_poly.pdbx_strand_id
1 'polypeptide(L)'
;MASRKEAAMEMVEAWKHDHDALRKSLKRLQWDLHMIADDSAALRETYQAIIGPLREHIRNEEDALRPRAQRISPEAWGALSSMHARQHRLSRDIDRLLGKRRVPTDQLTSRLTDFVHELREDFAKEEREYFPAVENVATAAASPGDPWPTSSVGHHEWPSPRSRGQPATPRLRHQHLLEASSVMACGGLLGLWLIARAARVDHAALFAGPAASFRPPVFAAAGGPAWSPKTLEPLRHLMVQDNNRLISLESFSRDALRRLFGKTRGMAADPLQVMLSMVADPERWQTQPCIRVDRPATRQQLGLDPAARYASFADMMANPLAQRALAEAQQKQQRRQRLSPVEQELLEVSARCLLLRRLFEQELQVVPPALEESKRWLPVLRPDGYITEQQVGIKRCWGTLLHAVRVEDASAITATAERLAGLLKNLHAQHRGLGKPL
;
A
#
# COMPACT_ATOMS: atom_id res chain seq x y z
N MET A 1 -26.17 31.57 4.67
CA MET A 1 -25.00 31.08 3.91
C MET A 1 -24.16 30.05 4.67
N ALA A 2 -23.91 30.18 5.98
CA ALA A 2 -23.14 29.21 6.77
C ALA A 2 -23.68 27.76 6.67
N SER A 3 -24.98 27.55 6.87
CA SER A 3 -25.61 26.22 6.79
C SER A 3 -25.51 25.53 5.41
N ARG A 4 -25.51 26.28 4.30
CA ARG A 4 -25.36 25.69 2.94
C ARG A 4 -23.93 25.26 2.65
N LYS A 5 -22.96 25.99 3.19
CA LYS A 5 -21.54 25.67 3.09
C LYS A 5 -21.18 24.44 3.93
N GLU A 6 -21.76 24.34 5.12
CA GLU A 6 -21.64 23.16 5.99
C GLU A 6 -22.22 21.93 5.31
N ALA A 7 -23.43 22.02 4.73
CA ALA A 7 -24.02 20.93 3.98
C ALA A 7 -23.15 20.49 2.79
N ALA A 8 -22.61 21.43 2.00
CA ALA A 8 -21.70 21.10 0.89
C ALA A 8 -20.41 20.40 1.36
N MET A 9 -19.88 20.80 2.52
CA MET A 9 -18.71 20.17 3.11
C MET A 9 -19.00 18.76 3.62
N GLU A 10 -20.13 18.56 4.30
CA GLU A 10 -20.58 17.24 4.76
C GLU A 10 -20.74 16.28 3.58
N MET A 11 -21.29 16.76 2.46
CA MET A 11 -21.43 15.96 1.24
C MET A 11 -20.09 15.60 0.60
N VAL A 12 -19.13 16.52 0.54
CA VAL A 12 -17.77 16.22 0.03
C VAL A 12 -17.07 15.18 0.91
N GLU A 13 -17.29 15.20 2.23
CA GLU A 13 -16.72 14.19 3.12
C GLU A 13 -17.44 12.83 3.00
N ALA A 14 -18.77 12.81 2.83
CA ALA A 14 -19.53 11.60 2.52
C ALA A 14 -19.09 10.97 1.19
N TRP A 15 -18.85 11.80 0.16
CA TRP A 15 -18.37 11.34 -1.13
C TRP A 15 -16.97 10.71 -1.05
N LYS A 16 -16.02 11.35 -0.33
CA LYS A 16 -14.70 10.74 -0.08
C LYS A 16 -14.79 9.42 0.66
N HIS A 17 -15.72 9.30 1.60
CA HIS A 17 -15.95 8.06 2.33
C HIS A 17 -16.33 6.93 1.38
N ASP A 18 -17.23 7.20 0.42
CA ASP A 18 -17.65 6.23 -0.58
C ASP A 18 -16.49 5.87 -1.53
N HIS A 19 -15.69 6.85 -1.98
CA HIS A 19 -14.47 6.60 -2.76
C HIS A 19 -13.44 5.74 -2.02
N ASP A 20 -13.30 5.92 -0.71
CA ASP A 20 -12.43 5.07 0.12
C ASP A 20 -12.96 3.64 0.26
N ALA A 21 -14.28 3.45 0.31
CA ALA A 21 -14.91 2.13 0.26
C ALA A 21 -14.59 1.43 -1.09
N LEU A 22 -14.74 2.13 -2.22
CA LEU A 22 -14.38 1.61 -3.54
C LEU A 22 -12.90 1.24 -3.64
N ARG A 23 -12.00 2.05 -3.08
CA ARG A 23 -10.55 1.74 -3.04
C ARG A 23 -10.26 0.46 -2.26
N LYS A 24 -10.98 0.21 -1.16
CA LYS A 24 -10.85 -1.04 -0.39
C LYS A 24 -11.36 -2.23 -1.19
N SER A 25 -12.51 -2.12 -1.85
CA SER A 25 -13.04 -3.16 -2.73
C SER A 25 -12.10 -3.47 -3.90
N LEU A 26 -11.54 -2.44 -4.54
CA LEU A 26 -10.50 -2.58 -5.57
C LEU A 26 -9.26 -3.34 -5.08
N LYS A 27 -8.75 -3.01 -3.88
CA LYS A 27 -7.59 -3.70 -3.31
C LYS A 27 -7.89 -5.18 -3.01
N ARG A 28 -9.08 -5.49 -2.51
CA ARG A 28 -9.52 -6.87 -2.26
C ARG A 28 -9.60 -7.65 -3.58
N LEU A 29 -10.21 -7.07 -4.61
CA LEU A 29 -10.27 -7.67 -5.95
C LEU A 29 -8.87 -7.86 -6.56
N GLN A 30 -7.97 -6.88 -6.37
CA GLN A 30 -6.57 -7.00 -6.78
C GLN A 30 -5.91 -8.22 -6.15
N TRP A 31 -6.10 -8.39 -4.84
CA TRP A 31 -5.52 -9.47 -4.07
C TRP A 31 -6.03 -10.83 -4.57
N ASP A 32 -7.34 -10.97 -4.74
CA ASP A 32 -7.96 -12.20 -5.24
C ASP A 32 -7.44 -12.57 -6.64
N LEU A 33 -7.28 -11.59 -7.53
CA LEU A 33 -6.70 -11.80 -8.87
C LEU A 33 -5.22 -12.20 -8.85
N HIS A 34 -4.46 -11.81 -7.83
CA HIS A 34 -3.08 -12.27 -7.65
C HIS A 34 -3.01 -13.70 -7.09
N MET A 35 -4.08 -14.16 -6.44
CA MET A 35 -4.14 -15.48 -5.79
C MET A 35 -4.61 -16.60 -6.74
N ILE A 36 -5.29 -16.27 -7.84
CA ILE A 36 -5.73 -17.24 -8.85
C ILE A 36 -4.57 -17.52 -9.84
N ALA A 37 -4.27 -18.81 -10.05
CA ALA A 37 -3.20 -19.27 -10.93
C ALA A 37 -3.41 -18.87 -12.41
N ASP A 38 -2.33 -18.98 -13.21
CA ASP A 38 -2.07 -18.28 -14.48
C ASP A 38 -3.14 -18.26 -15.59
N ASP A 39 -4.20 -19.07 -15.54
CA ASP A 39 -5.20 -19.19 -16.62
C ASP A 39 -6.10 -17.95 -16.81
N SER A 40 -5.87 -16.90 -16.04
CA SER A 40 -6.69 -15.69 -16.01
C SER A 40 -6.00 -14.46 -16.59
N ALA A 41 -5.07 -14.60 -17.55
CA ALA A 41 -4.47 -13.46 -18.26
C ALA A 41 -5.54 -12.48 -18.77
N ALA A 42 -6.64 -13.04 -19.28
CA ALA A 42 -7.89 -12.39 -19.62
C ALA A 42 -8.49 -11.49 -18.52
N LEU A 43 -8.60 -12.00 -17.30
CA LEU A 43 -9.15 -11.27 -16.16
C LEU A 43 -8.17 -10.24 -15.63
N ARG A 44 -6.86 -10.53 -15.65
CA ARG A 44 -5.82 -9.56 -15.30
C ARG A 44 -5.83 -8.37 -16.25
N GLU A 45 -5.91 -8.63 -17.56
CA GLU A 45 -6.06 -7.60 -18.59
C GLU A 45 -7.35 -6.80 -18.39
N THR A 46 -8.48 -7.48 -18.17
CA THR A 46 -9.78 -6.85 -17.89
C THR A 46 -9.73 -5.97 -16.65
N TYR A 47 -9.14 -6.47 -15.56
CA TYR A 47 -8.95 -5.71 -14.32
C TYR A 47 -8.05 -4.49 -14.52
N GLN A 48 -6.93 -4.63 -15.23
CA GLN A 48 -6.03 -3.50 -15.53
C GLN A 48 -6.72 -2.44 -16.40
N ALA A 49 -7.53 -2.88 -17.37
CA ALA A 49 -8.33 -1.99 -18.21
C ALA A 49 -9.39 -1.21 -17.41
N ILE A 50 -9.84 -1.75 -16.26
CA ILE A 50 -10.85 -1.11 -15.41
C ILE A 50 -10.20 -0.22 -14.35
N ILE A 51 -9.16 -0.69 -13.66
CA ILE A 51 -8.61 0.01 -12.50
C ILE A 51 -7.84 1.28 -12.84
N GLY A 52 -7.14 1.30 -13.98
CA GLY A 52 -6.40 2.48 -14.43
C GLY A 52 -7.35 3.68 -14.58
N PRO A 53 -8.36 3.59 -15.47
CA PRO A 53 -9.36 4.63 -15.65
C PRO A 53 -10.10 4.98 -14.36
N LEU A 54 -10.47 4.00 -13.52
CA LEU A 54 -11.20 4.27 -12.28
C LEU A 54 -10.36 5.05 -11.26
N ARG A 55 -9.08 4.71 -11.08
CA ARG A 55 -8.18 5.46 -10.19
C ARG A 55 -7.92 6.88 -10.66
N GLU A 56 -7.78 7.06 -11.98
CA GLU A 56 -7.62 8.38 -12.58
C GLU A 56 -8.89 9.21 -12.41
N HIS A 57 -10.04 8.59 -12.63
CA HIS A 57 -11.34 9.21 -12.47
C HIS A 57 -11.59 9.69 -11.03
N ILE A 58 -11.47 8.81 -10.02
CA ILE A 58 -11.59 9.15 -8.59
C ILE A 58 -10.65 10.32 -8.22
N ARG A 59 -9.39 10.26 -8.69
CA ARG A 59 -8.40 11.31 -8.40
C ARG A 59 -8.81 12.65 -9.01
N ASN A 60 -9.26 12.63 -10.27
CA ASN A 60 -9.68 13.85 -10.95
C ASN A 60 -10.89 14.48 -10.23
N GLU A 61 -11.79 13.67 -9.67
CA GLU A 61 -12.95 14.18 -8.92
C GLU A 61 -12.50 14.81 -7.62
N GLU A 62 -11.70 14.08 -6.84
CA GLU A 62 -11.13 14.62 -5.60
C GLU A 62 -10.30 15.89 -5.84
N ASP A 63 -9.54 15.96 -6.93
CA ASP A 63 -8.73 17.12 -7.28
C ASP A 63 -9.56 18.29 -7.82
N ALA A 64 -10.65 18.04 -8.55
CA ALA A 64 -11.60 19.08 -8.95
C ALA A 64 -12.36 19.66 -7.74
N LEU A 65 -12.52 18.86 -6.69
CA LEU A 65 -13.17 19.26 -5.42
C LEU A 65 -12.17 19.77 -4.37
N ARG A 66 -10.86 19.59 -4.61
CA ARG A 66 -9.77 19.97 -3.69
C ARG A 66 -9.66 21.49 -3.47
N PRO A 67 -9.93 22.39 -4.44
CA PRO A 67 -10.05 23.82 -4.15
C PRO A 67 -11.20 23.97 -3.15
N ARG A 68 -10.83 24.09 -1.87
CA ARG A 68 -11.68 24.06 -0.67
C ARG A 68 -13.13 24.43 -1.02
N ALA A 69 -14.07 23.51 -0.79
CA ALA A 69 -15.55 23.54 -0.75
C ALA A 69 -16.25 24.90 -0.45
N GLN A 70 -15.76 25.98 -1.05
CA GLN A 70 -16.11 27.36 -0.83
C GLN A 70 -16.34 28.06 -2.17
N ARG A 71 -15.75 27.55 -3.27
CA ARG A 71 -15.82 28.12 -4.62
C ARG A 71 -15.61 27.04 -5.69
N ILE A 72 -16.66 26.31 -6.06
CA ILE A 72 -16.65 25.49 -7.27
C ILE A 72 -16.91 26.47 -8.42
N SER A 73 -15.91 26.72 -9.26
CA SER A 73 -16.08 27.60 -10.41
C SER A 73 -16.92 26.90 -11.50
N PRO A 74 -17.60 27.64 -12.39
CA PRO A 74 -18.29 27.06 -13.54
C PRO A 74 -17.39 26.17 -14.40
N GLU A 75 -16.10 26.48 -14.52
CA GLU A 75 -15.13 25.66 -15.24
C GLU A 75 -14.84 24.34 -14.52
N ALA A 76 -14.68 24.37 -13.18
CA ALA A 76 -14.52 23.16 -12.37
C ALA A 76 -15.77 22.27 -12.44
N TRP A 77 -16.96 22.88 -12.47
CA TRP A 77 -18.22 22.17 -12.68
C TRP A 77 -18.33 21.53 -14.08
N GLY A 78 -17.99 22.27 -15.13
CA GLY A 78 -17.94 21.73 -16.49
C GLY A 78 -16.97 20.57 -16.65
N ALA A 79 -15.83 20.61 -15.94
CA ALA A 79 -14.88 19.51 -15.88
C ALA A 79 -15.46 18.27 -15.18
N LEU A 80 -16.13 18.43 -14.03
CA LEU A 80 -16.81 17.35 -13.30
C LEU A 80 -17.92 16.70 -14.14
N SER A 81 -18.79 17.50 -14.76
CA SER A 81 -19.87 16.99 -15.63
C SER A 81 -19.31 16.26 -16.88
N SER A 82 -18.22 16.76 -17.46
CA SER A 82 -17.52 16.06 -18.55
C SER A 82 -16.83 14.76 -18.11
N MET A 83 -16.47 14.64 -16.84
CA MET A 83 -15.94 13.40 -16.25
C MET A 83 -17.06 12.39 -15.96
N HIS A 84 -18.23 12.85 -15.53
CA HIS A 84 -19.42 12.02 -15.37
C HIS A 84 -19.83 11.35 -16.71
N ALA A 85 -19.80 12.10 -17.81
CA ALA A 85 -20.00 11.53 -19.14
C ALA A 85 -18.94 10.47 -19.55
N ARG A 86 -17.78 10.44 -18.88
CA ARG A 86 -16.76 9.38 -19.05
C ARG A 86 -17.04 8.17 -18.15
N GLN A 87 -17.66 8.33 -16.99
CA GLN A 87 -18.09 7.21 -16.13
C GLN A 87 -19.10 6.29 -16.84
N HIS A 88 -20.12 6.84 -17.52
CA HIS A 88 -21.07 6.00 -18.27
C HIS A 88 -20.42 5.24 -19.45
N ARG A 89 -19.29 5.74 -19.99
CA ARG A 89 -18.49 4.98 -20.96
C ARG A 89 -17.72 3.87 -20.28
N LEU A 90 -17.07 4.17 -19.15
CA LEU A 90 -16.36 3.17 -18.34
C LEU A 90 -17.28 2.03 -17.88
N SER A 91 -18.48 2.32 -17.39
CA SER A 91 -19.47 1.31 -16.99
C SER A 91 -19.88 0.41 -18.18
N ARG A 92 -20.11 0.98 -19.37
CA ARG A 92 -20.44 0.20 -20.57
C ARG A 92 -19.28 -0.64 -21.06
N ASP A 93 -18.05 -0.16 -20.92
CA ASP A 93 -16.86 -0.91 -21.31
C ASP A 93 -16.58 -2.06 -20.32
N ILE A 94 -16.83 -1.86 -19.02
CA ILE A 94 -16.87 -2.92 -18.01
C ILE A 94 -17.88 -4.01 -18.43
N ASP A 95 -19.12 -3.62 -18.76
CA ASP A 95 -20.17 -4.57 -19.15
C ASP A 95 -19.80 -5.37 -20.40
N ARG A 96 -19.19 -4.71 -21.40
CA ARG A 96 -18.69 -5.38 -22.60
C ARG A 96 -17.57 -6.36 -22.30
N LEU A 97 -16.66 -6.01 -21.39
CA LEU A 97 -15.54 -6.87 -21.01
C LEU A 97 -16.04 -8.11 -20.25
N LEU A 98 -17.03 -7.94 -19.37
CA LEU A 98 -17.64 -9.03 -18.59
C LEU A 98 -18.53 -9.93 -19.44
N GLY A 99 -19.37 -9.37 -20.31
CA GLY A 99 -20.29 -10.13 -21.16
C GLY A 99 -19.60 -10.96 -22.26
N LYS A 100 -18.37 -10.62 -22.64
CA LYS A 100 -17.62 -11.33 -23.69
C LYS A 100 -16.88 -12.58 -23.20
N ARG A 101 -16.73 -12.80 -21.89
CA ARG A 101 -15.92 -13.90 -21.36
C ARG A 101 -16.77 -14.83 -20.49
N ARG A 102 -16.77 -16.13 -20.80
CA ARG A 102 -17.20 -17.17 -19.84
C ARG A 102 -16.13 -17.23 -18.76
N VAL A 103 -16.37 -16.61 -17.62
CA VAL A 103 -15.44 -16.65 -16.47
C VAL A 103 -15.75 -17.92 -15.66
N PRO A 104 -14.86 -18.93 -15.62
CA PRO A 104 -15.10 -20.14 -14.85
C PRO A 104 -14.48 -19.98 -13.46
N THR A 105 -15.26 -19.44 -12.52
CA THR A 105 -15.14 -19.65 -11.07
C THR A 105 -16.24 -18.83 -10.37
N ASP A 106 -17.09 -19.49 -9.57
CA ASP A 106 -18.29 -18.87 -9.01
C ASP A 106 -17.96 -17.73 -8.01
N GLN A 107 -16.86 -17.85 -7.27
CA GLN A 107 -16.52 -16.88 -6.22
C GLN A 107 -15.87 -15.59 -6.74
N LEU A 108 -14.96 -15.67 -7.72
CA LEU A 108 -14.36 -14.46 -8.31
C LEU A 108 -15.38 -13.71 -9.17
N THR A 109 -16.20 -14.43 -9.94
CA THR A 109 -17.27 -13.85 -10.74
C THR A 109 -18.28 -13.15 -9.84
N SER A 110 -18.68 -13.77 -8.73
CA SER A 110 -19.53 -13.11 -7.72
C SER A 110 -18.87 -11.83 -7.21
N ARG A 111 -17.62 -11.88 -6.75
CA ARG A 111 -16.94 -10.68 -6.20
C ARG A 111 -16.72 -9.58 -7.23
N LEU A 112 -16.43 -9.92 -8.47
CA LEU A 112 -16.31 -8.96 -9.56
C LEU A 112 -17.67 -8.35 -9.88
N THR A 113 -18.74 -9.15 -9.85
CA THR A 113 -20.12 -8.68 -10.01
C THR A 113 -20.53 -7.77 -8.86
N ASP A 114 -20.21 -8.14 -7.61
CA ASP A 114 -20.46 -7.34 -6.42
C ASP A 114 -19.70 -6.02 -6.50
N PHE A 115 -18.43 -6.03 -6.90
CA PHE A 115 -17.64 -4.82 -7.11
C PHE A 115 -18.24 -3.91 -8.18
N VAL A 116 -18.71 -4.49 -9.29
CA VAL A 116 -19.36 -3.73 -10.37
C VAL A 116 -20.69 -3.15 -9.91
N HIS A 117 -21.43 -3.88 -9.07
CA HIS A 117 -22.65 -3.39 -8.45
C HIS A 117 -22.36 -2.24 -7.47
N GLU A 118 -21.37 -2.39 -6.57
CA GLU A 118 -20.90 -1.33 -5.67
C GLU A 118 -20.51 -0.07 -6.46
N LEU A 119 -19.77 -0.24 -7.57
CA LEU A 119 -19.36 0.87 -8.43
C LEU A 119 -20.57 1.57 -9.09
N ARG A 120 -21.57 0.81 -9.52
CA ARG A 120 -22.80 1.37 -10.12
C ARG A 120 -23.65 2.13 -9.11
N GLU A 121 -23.79 1.58 -7.91
CA GLU A 121 -24.51 2.26 -6.83
C GLU A 121 -23.81 3.56 -6.43
N ASP A 122 -22.47 3.56 -6.40
CA ASP A 122 -21.70 4.78 -6.13
C ASP A 122 -21.93 5.85 -7.20
N PHE A 123 -21.83 5.48 -8.49
CA PHE A 123 -22.13 6.39 -9.60
C PHE A 123 -23.59 6.88 -9.59
N ALA A 124 -24.55 6.01 -9.30
CA ALA A 124 -25.96 6.39 -9.21
C ALA A 124 -26.22 7.34 -8.02
N LYS A 125 -25.50 7.16 -6.91
CA LYS A 125 -25.56 8.04 -5.75
C LYS A 125 -24.94 9.40 -6.07
N GLU A 126 -23.80 9.44 -6.74
CA GLU A 126 -23.19 10.67 -7.25
C GLU A 126 -24.17 11.45 -8.14
N GLU A 127 -24.84 10.77 -9.08
CA GLU A 127 -25.81 11.37 -10.00
C GLU A 127 -27.08 11.88 -9.31
N ARG A 128 -27.63 11.11 -8.35
CA ARG A 128 -28.89 11.47 -7.68
C ARG A 128 -28.71 12.49 -6.57
N GLU A 129 -27.59 12.43 -5.85
CA GLU A 129 -27.42 13.16 -4.59
C GLU A 129 -26.32 14.22 -4.69
N TYR A 130 -25.12 13.82 -5.11
CA TYR A 130 -23.96 14.70 -5.02
C TYR A 130 -23.94 15.80 -6.09
N PHE A 131 -24.14 15.45 -7.37
CA PHE A 131 -24.13 16.46 -8.43
C PHE A 131 -25.25 17.50 -8.31
N PRO A 132 -26.53 17.13 -8.10
CA PRO A 132 -27.60 18.13 -7.98
C PRO A 132 -27.36 19.06 -6.80
N ALA A 133 -26.86 18.56 -5.67
CA ALA A 133 -26.58 19.41 -4.52
C ALA A 133 -25.41 20.37 -4.77
N VAL A 134 -24.34 19.90 -5.43
CA VAL A 134 -23.21 20.77 -5.81
C VAL A 134 -23.65 21.83 -6.82
N GLU A 135 -24.47 21.46 -7.81
CA GLU A 135 -25.03 22.39 -8.80
C GLU A 135 -25.91 23.46 -8.14
N ASN A 136 -26.76 23.06 -7.19
CA ASN A 136 -27.60 23.98 -6.43
C ASN A 136 -26.75 24.98 -5.61
N VAL A 137 -25.60 24.55 -5.08
CA VAL A 137 -24.68 25.44 -4.37
C VAL A 137 -23.95 26.37 -5.35
N ALA A 138 -23.51 25.88 -6.49
CA ALA A 138 -22.81 26.66 -7.52
C ALA A 138 -23.71 27.72 -8.16
N THR A 139 -24.95 27.34 -8.52
CA THR A 139 -25.96 28.25 -9.10
C THR A 139 -26.43 29.30 -8.09
N ALA A 140 -26.63 28.93 -6.82
CA ALA A 140 -26.98 29.88 -5.77
C ALA A 140 -25.86 30.92 -5.52
N ALA A 141 -24.60 30.55 -5.71
CA ALA A 141 -23.46 31.47 -5.59
C ALA A 141 -23.30 32.42 -6.80
N ALA A 142 -23.97 32.14 -7.93
CA ALA A 142 -23.91 32.96 -9.15
C ALA A 142 -25.00 34.05 -9.22
N SER A 143 -25.80 34.24 -8.18
CA SER A 143 -26.84 35.29 -8.16
C SER A 143 -26.23 36.69 -8.29
N PRO A 144 -26.83 37.58 -9.12
CA PRO A 144 -26.25 38.85 -9.51
C PRO A 144 -26.36 39.86 -8.35
N GLY A 145 -25.33 39.90 -7.50
CA GLY A 145 -25.28 40.81 -6.36
C GLY A 145 -23.98 40.72 -5.56
N ASP A 146 -23.32 39.57 -5.56
CA ASP A 146 -22.00 39.40 -4.93
C ASP A 146 -20.91 39.28 -6.01
N PRO A 147 -20.10 40.33 -6.27
CA PRO A 147 -18.98 40.20 -7.17
C PRO A 147 -17.97 39.23 -6.57
N TRP A 148 -17.64 38.18 -7.33
CA TRP A 148 -16.49 37.35 -7.05
C TRP A 148 -15.26 38.25 -6.89
N PRO A 149 -14.47 38.15 -5.81
CA PRO A 149 -13.24 38.91 -5.73
C PRO A 149 -12.33 38.40 -6.84
N THR A 150 -12.12 39.22 -7.86
CA THR A 150 -11.19 38.97 -8.95
C THR A 150 -9.77 38.98 -8.38
N SER A 151 -9.32 37.84 -7.86
CA SER A 151 -7.91 37.64 -7.58
C SER A 151 -7.21 37.48 -8.92
N SER A 152 -6.32 38.43 -9.24
CA SER A 152 -5.35 38.34 -10.32
C SER A 152 -4.48 37.11 -10.15
N VAL A 153 -4.90 35.98 -10.74
CA VAL A 153 -4.08 34.79 -10.93
C VAL A 153 -3.70 34.78 -12.41
N GLY A 154 -2.40 34.82 -12.70
CA GLY A 154 -1.87 34.85 -14.05
C GLY A 154 -2.40 33.68 -14.89
N HIS A 155 -2.89 34.00 -16.09
CA HIS A 155 -3.31 33.04 -17.09
C HIS A 155 -2.13 32.11 -17.45
N HIS A 156 -2.19 30.84 -17.02
CA HIS A 156 -1.48 29.76 -17.69
C HIS A 156 -2.42 29.19 -18.76
N GLU A 157 -2.18 29.56 -20.02
CA GLU A 157 -2.82 28.95 -21.17
C GLU A 157 -2.42 27.47 -21.28
N TRP A 158 -3.43 26.59 -21.31
CA TRP A 158 -3.26 25.20 -21.72
C TRP A 158 -3.13 25.13 -23.25
N PRO A 159 -2.11 24.46 -23.81
CA PRO A 159 -1.94 24.41 -25.25
C PRO A 159 -2.97 23.47 -25.89
N SER A 160 -3.70 23.99 -26.89
CA SER A 160 -4.56 23.21 -27.79
C SER A 160 -3.73 22.31 -28.72
N PRO A 161 -4.25 21.13 -29.11
CA PRO A 161 -3.52 20.19 -29.95
C PRO A 161 -3.48 20.68 -31.41
N ARG A 162 -2.31 21.11 -31.89
CA ARG A 162 -2.08 21.36 -33.31
C ARG A 162 -1.73 20.07 -34.04
N SER A 163 -2.49 19.81 -35.10
CA SER A 163 -2.22 18.88 -36.19
C SER A 163 -0.81 19.07 -36.76
N ARG A 164 0.05 18.05 -36.66
CA ARG A 164 1.29 17.96 -37.47
C ARG A 164 1.11 16.93 -38.56
N GLY A 165 1.31 17.40 -39.79
CA GLY A 165 1.38 16.59 -40.99
C GLY A 165 2.55 15.61 -40.97
N GLN A 166 2.38 14.56 -41.78
CA GLN A 166 3.40 13.59 -42.13
C GLN A 166 4.62 14.25 -42.76
N PRO A 167 5.82 13.72 -42.51
CA PRO A 167 6.86 13.71 -43.54
C PRO A 167 7.34 12.29 -43.87
N ALA A 168 7.84 12.21 -45.09
CA ALA A 168 8.25 11.01 -45.83
C ALA A 168 9.46 10.27 -45.23
N THR A 169 9.53 8.99 -45.56
CA THR A 169 10.64 8.06 -45.32
C THR A 169 11.94 8.47 -46.00
N PRO A 170 13.09 8.14 -45.38
CA PRO A 170 14.16 7.51 -46.14
C PRO A 170 14.78 6.27 -45.46
N ARG A 171 15.22 5.32 -46.31
CA ARG A 171 16.06 4.17 -45.98
C ARG A 171 17.51 4.61 -45.73
N LEU A 172 18.19 4.08 -44.70
CA LEU A 172 19.45 3.28 -44.79
C LEU A 172 20.23 3.19 -43.45
N ARG A 173 20.61 1.95 -43.13
CA ARG A 173 21.83 1.38 -42.50
C ARG A 173 22.39 1.84 -41.14
N HIS A 174 22.63 0.79 -40.33
CA HIS A 174 23.53 0.56 -39.18
C HIS A 174 24.65 1.58 -38.90
N GLN A 175 24.77 2.01 -37.63
CA GLN A 175 25.87 1.66 -36.71
C GLN A 175 25.71 2.31 -35.32
N HIS A 176 26.12 1.56 -34.29
CA HIS A 176 26.45 1.87 -32.90
C HIS A 176 26.01 3.19 -32.25
N LEU A 177 25.35 3.11 -31.09
CA LEU A 177 25.59 4.02 -29.96
C LEU A 177 25.35 3.33 -28.60
N LEU A 178 26.40 3.34 -27.79
CA LEU A 178 26.38 3.25 -26.33
C LEU A 178 25.80 4.56 -25.74
N GLU A 179 25.41 4.47 -24.47
CA GLU A 179 25.16 5.57 -23.51
C GLU A 179 23.81 6.31 -23.60
N ALA A 180 22.92 5.99 -22.66
CA ALA A 180 22.42 6.92 -21.63
C ALA A 180 21.20 6.29 -20.91
N SER A 181 21.41 5.76 -19.70
CA SER A 181 20.33 5.37 -18.80
C SER A 181 20.50 6.14 -17.49
N SER A 182 19.69 7.18 -17.31
CA SER A 182 19.46 7.84 -16.02
C SER A 182 18.13 8.58 -16.09
N VAL A 183 17.43 8.60 -14.96
CA VAL A 183 16.09 9.18 -14.71
C VAL A 183 14.91 8.21 -14.93
N MET A 184 14.65 7.39 -13.91
CA MET A 184 13.30 6.88 -13.58
C MET A 184 13.33 6.28 -12.16
N ALA A 185 13.27 7.16 -11.15
CA ALA A 185 13.10 6.77 -9.75
C ALA A 185 12.28 7.83 -9.00
N CYS A 186 10.98 7.92 -9.27
CA CYS A 186 10.04 8.74 -8.48
C CYS A 186 8.58 8.20 -8.45
N GLY A 187 8.36 6.91 -8.73
CA GLY A 187 7.01 6.33 -8.80
C GLY A 187 6.38 5.86 -7.48
N GLY A 188 7.04 6.06 -6.33
CA GLY A 188 6.65 5.38 -5.08
C GLY A 188 5.83 6.18 -4.06
N LEU A 189 5.60 7.49 -4.26
CA LEU A 189 5.15 8.38 -3.17
C LEU A 189 3.68 8.82 -3.22
N LEU A 190 2.92 8.52 -4.28
CA LEU A 190 1.52 8.97 -4.36
C LEU A 190 0.50 8.00 -3.72
N GLY A 191 0.84 6.71 -3.55
CA GLY A 191 -0.12 5.69 -3.10
C GLY A 191 -0.46 5.71 -1.61
N LEU A 192 0.41 6.29 -0.76
CA LEU A 192 0.27 6.30 0.70
C LEU A 192 -0.34 7.61 1.25
N TRP A 193 -0.41 8.67 0.43
CA TRP A 193 -0.97 9.96 0.85
C TRP A 193 -2.49 9.95 1.04
N LEU A 194 -3.21 9.03 0.37
CA LEU A 194 -4.68 8.96 0.44
C LEU A 194 -5.24 8.20 1.65
N ILE A 195 -4.48 7.29 2.26
CA ILE A 195 -4.96 6.51 3.42
C ILE A 195 -4.88 7.32 4.73
N ALA A 196 -4.02 8.34 4.79
CA ALA A 196 -3.75 9.13 5.99
C ALA A 196 -4.77 10.25 6.30
N ARG A 197 -5.75 10.51 5.43
CA ARG A 197 -6.64 11.69 5.57
C ARG A 197 -8.04 11.41 6.14
N ALA A 198 -8.42 10.13 6.29
CA ALA A 198 -9.74 9.75 6.83
C ALA A 198 -9.82 9.68 8.38
N ALA A 199 -8.73 9.99 9.10
CA ALA A 199 -8.72 10.09 10.55
C ALA A 199 -8.44 11.53 10.99
N ARG A 200 -9.42 12.42 10.87
CA ARG A 200 -9.45 13.62 11.72
C ARG A 200 -9.93 13.17 13.11
N VAL A 201 -9.00 12.70 13.91
CA VAL A 201 -9.16 12.76 15.36
C VAL A 201 -8.84 14.20 15.74
N ASP A 202 -9.77 14.88 16.43
CA ASP A 202 -9.49 16.18 17.04
C ASP A 202 -8.38 16.01 18.09
N HIS A 203 -7.13 16.21 17.68
CA HIS A 203 -5.97 16.08 18.55
C HIS A 203 -5.97 17.10 19.70
N ALA A 204 -6.74 18.20 19.61
CA ALA A 204 -6.80 19.21 20.66
C ALA A 204 -7.63 18.77 21.88
N ALA A 205 -8.55 17.80 21.74
CA ALA A 205 -9.46 17.40 22.82
C ALA A 205 -8.99 16.18 23.64
N LEU A 206 -7.86 15.54 23.27
CA LEU A 206 -7.38 14.30 23.90
C LEU A 206 -6.26 14.48 24.95
N PHE A 207 -5.78 15.71 25.19
CA PHE A 207 -4.63 15.94 26.08
C PHE A 207 -4.99 16.38 27.52
N ALA A 208 -6.28 16.34 27.89
CA ALA A 208 -6.74 16.57 29.25
C ALA A 208 -7.28 15.27 29.89
N GLY A 209 -6.50 14.20 29.85
CA GLY A 209 -6.74 12.98 30.62
C GLY A 209 -5.70 12.85 31.74
N PRO A 210 -6.07 12.36 32.94
CA PRO A 210 -5.10 12.17 34.02
C PRO A 210 -4.03 11.20 33.56
N ALA A 211 -2.80 11.39 34.06
CA ALA A 211 -1.62 10.59 33.76
C ALA A 211 -1.87 9.09 33.95
N ALA A 212 -2.41 8.43 32.93
CA ALA A 212 -2.53 6.99 32.88
C ALA A 212 -1.12 6.44 32.74
N SER A 213 -0.64 5.78 33.79
CA SER A 213 0.57 4.98 33.75
C SER A 213 0.54 4.05 32.54
N PHE A 214 1.33 4.38 31.53
CA PHE A 214 1.44 3.62 30.29
C PHE A 214 1.86 2.19 30.62
N ARG A 215 0.94 1.24 30.45
CA ARG A 215 1.30 -0.16 30.28
C ARG A 215 1.96 -0.25 28.90
N PRO A 216 3.16 -0.87 28.76
CA PRO A 216 3.67 -1.21 27.43
C PRO A 216 2.53 -1.91 26.68
N PRO A 217 2.35 -1.72 25.35
CA PRO A 217 1.36 -2.47 24.61
C PRO A 217 1.58 -3.94 24.96
N VAL A 218 0.68 -4.44 25.79
CA VAL A 218 0.85 -5.73 26.38
C VAL A 218 0.60 -6.64 25.19
N PHE A 219 1.65 -7.29 24.69
CA PHE A 219 1.50 -8.42 23.77
C PHE A 219 0.51 -9.46 24.33
N ALA A 220 0.25 -9.46 25.65
CA ALA A 220 -0.79 -10.27 26.28
C ALA A 220 -2.24 -9.72 26.13
N ALA A 221 -2.48 -8.46 25.76
CA ALA A 221 -3.84 -7.94 25.51
C ALA A 221 -4.28 -8.17 24.05
N ALA A 222 -3.32 -8.28 23.13
CA ALA A 222 -3.60 -8.62 21.74
C ALA A 222 -3.77 -10.13 21.50
N GLY A 223 -3.73 -10.96 22.56
CA GLY A 223 -3.77 -12.43 22.48
C GLY A 223 -2.82 -12.92 21.41
N GLY A 224 -1.54 -13.16 21.75
CA GLY A 224 -0.62 -13.81 20.82
C GLY A 224 -1.33 -15.01 20.16
N PRO A 225 -1.03 -15.31 18.87
CA PRO A 225 -1.81 -16.27 18.08
C PRO A 225 -2.16 -17.52 18.88
N ALA A 226 -3.42 -17.98 18.82
CA ALA A 226 -3.94 -19.00 19.74
C ALA A 226 -3.31 -20.40 19.55
N TRP A 227 -2.51 -20.59 18.51
CA TRP A 227 -1.88 -21.84 18.14
C TRP A 227 -0.47 -21.99 18.76
N SER A 228 -0.05 -23.24 18.97
CA SER A 228 1.21 -23.56 19.66
C SER A 228 2.45 -23.16 18.85
N PRO A 229 3.53 -22.64 19.47
CA PRO A 229 4.80 -22.38 18.77
C PRO A 229 5.40 -23.58 18.04
N LYS A 230 5.02 -24.81 18.42
CA LYS A 230 5.46 -26.05 17.78
C LYS A 230 4.91 -26.22 16.36
N THR A 231 3.81 -25.56 16.00
CA THR A 231 3.21 -25.68 14.66
C THR A 231 4.12 -25.13 13.55
N LEU A 232 5.12 -24.31 13.92
CA LEU A 232 6.06 -23.66 13.01
C LEU A 232 7.44 -24.32 12.98
N GLU A 233 7.64 -25.43 13.67
CA GLU A 233 8.95 -26.09 13.73
C GLU A 233 9.59 -26.31 12.35
N PRO A 234 8.84 -26.71 11.30
CA PRO A 234 9.39 -26.84 9.95
C PRO A 234 9.99 -25.54 9.39
N LEU A 235 9.49 -24.38 9.80
CA LEU A 235 9.92 -23.08 9.29
C LEU A 235 11.13 -22.51 10.05
N ARG A 236 11.39 -22.94 11.28
CA ARG A 236 12.43 -22.34 12.14
C ARG A 236 13.81 -22.38 11.52
N HIS A 237 14.10 -23.47 10.81
CA HIS A 237 15.40 -23.72 10.18
C HIS A 237 15.50 -23.24 8.74
N LEU A 238 14.44 -22.62 8.19
CA LEU A 238 14.54 -22.02 6.87
C LEU A 238 15.56 -20.90 6.88
N MET A 239 16.35 -20.82 5.82
CA MET A 239 17.33 -19.76 5.65
C MET A 239 16.64 -18.51 5.11
N VAL A 240 17.05 -17.37 5.62
CA VAL A 240 16.65 -16.05 5.14
C VAL A 240 17.89 -15.20 4.97
N GLN A 241 17.95 -14.43 3.89
CA GLN A 241 18.97 -13.42 3.69
C GLN A 241 18.56 -12.11 4.36
N ASP A 242 19.39 -11.66 5.30
CA ASP A 242 19.31 -10.34 5.94
C ASP A 242 20.66 -9.65 5.82
N ASN A 243 20.69 -8.44 5.23
CA ASN A 243 21.91 -7.67 5.01
C ASN A 243 23.06 -8.51 4.39
N ASN A 244 22.76 -9.26 3.32
CA ASN A 244 23.66 -10.18 2.63
C ASN A 244 24.17 -11.38 3.46
N ARG A 245 23.70 -11.57 4.68
CA ARG A 245 24.02 -12.72 5.53
C ARG A 245 22.86 -13.70 5.55
N LEU A 246 23.17 -14.99 5.43
CA LEU A 246 22.19 -16.05 5.67
C LEU A 246 22.10 -16.35 7.17
N ILE A 247 20.88 -16.32 7.68
CA ILE A 247 20.53 -16.70 9.05
C ILE A 247 19.27 -17.56 9.04
N SER A 248 18.97 -18.24 10.14
CA SER A 248 17.70 -18.95 10.27
C SER A 248 16.53 -17.98 10.40
N LEU A 249 15.36 -18.37 9.91
CA LEU A 249 14.13 -17.58 10.00
C LEU A 249 13.76 -17.29 11.45
N GLU A 250 14.01 -18.24 12.36
CA GLU A 250 13.86 -18.03 13.79
C GLU A 250 14.80 -16.93 14.33
N SER A 251 16.08 -16.96 13.94
CA SER A 251 17.06 -15.94 14.35
C SER A 251 16.68 -14.57 13.81
N PHE A 252 16.26 -14.51 12.54
CA PHE A 252 15.74 -13.30 11.92
C PHE A 252 14.53 -12.77 12.67
N SER A 253 13.56 -13.62 13.02
CA SER A 253 12.34 -13.20 13.74
C SER A 253 12.66 -12.59 15.10
N ARG A 254 13.55 -13.23 15.87
CA ARG A 254 14.05 -12.69 17.15
C ARG A 254 14.73 -11.35 16.98
N ASP A 255 15.58 -11.20 15.97
CA ASP A 255 16.28 -9.95 15.73
C ASP A 255 15.34 -8.85 15.22
N ALA A 256 14.44 -9.17 14.29
CA ALA A 256 13.44 -8.24 13.77
C ALA A 256 12.58 -7.67 14.89
N LEU A 257 11.99 -8.51 15.75
CA LEU A 257 11.20 -8.02 16.88
C LEU A 257 12.05 -7.28 17.92
N ARG A 258 13.31 -7.65 18.10
CA ARG A 258 14.21 -6.87 18.96
C ARG A 258 14.48 -5.49 18.38
N ARG A 259 14.67 -5.36 17.06
CA ARG A 259 14.85 -4.05 16.40
C ARG A 259 13.60 -3.19 16.53
N LEU A 260 12.40 -3.79 16.38
CA LEU A 260 11.11 -3.09 16.46
C LEU A 260 10.78 -2.67 17.91
N PHE A 261 10.75 -3.62 18.84
CA PHE A 261 10.27 -3.41 20.21
C PHE A 261 11.39 -3.10 21.22
N GLY A 262 12.64 -3.30 20.84
CA GLY A 262 13.85 -3.10 21.65
C GLY A 262 14.24 -4.28 22.54
N LYS A 263 13.27 -5.04 23.08
CA LYS A 263 13.53 -6.27 23.85
C LYS A 263 12.55 -7.36 23.41
N THR A 264 13.05 -8.58 23.19
CA THR A 264 12.22 -9.78 22.95
C THR A 264 12.10 -10.67 24.17
N ARG A 265 13.04 -10.58 25.12
CA ARG A 265 13.01 -11.35 26.37
C ARG A 265 11.85 -10.85 27.24
N GLY A 266 10.87 -11.70 27.49
CA GLY A 266 9.63 -11.36 28.22
C GLY A 266 8.41 -11.14 27.33
N MET A 267 8.52 -11.29 26.01
CA MET A 267 7.33 -11.47 25.17
C MET A 267 6.64 -12.79 25.54
N ALA A 268 5.32 -12.74 25.75
CA ALA A 268 4.51 -13.92 26.03
C ALA A 268 4.36 -14.84 24.79
N ALA A 269 4.48 -14.27 23.58
CA ALA A 269 4.33 -14.97 22.31
C ALA A 269 5.69 -15.31 21.69
N ASP A 270 5.75 -16.41 20.92
CA ASP A 270 6.96 -16.79 20.20
C ASP A 270 7.25 -15.77 19.06
N PRO A 271 8.52 -15.36 18.89
CA PRO A 271 8.89 -14.35 17.91
C PRO A 271 8.53 -14.65 16.45
N LEU A 272 8.64 -15.93 16.04
CA LEU A 272 8.31 -16.32 14.67
C LEU A 272 6.80 -16.25 14.46
N GLN A 273 5.99 -16.61 15.46
CA GLN A 273 4.54 -16.45 15.39
C GLN A 273 4.12 -14.99 15.21
N VAL A 274 4.67 -14.10 16.02
CA VAL A 274 4.37 -12.67 15.95
C VAL A 274 4.78 -12.12 14.58
N MET A 275 5.98 -12.43 14.11
CA MET A 275 6.43 -11.98 12.79
C MET A 275 5.53 -12.50 11.67
N LEU A 276 5.14 -13.78 11.69
CA LEU A 276 4.22 -14.33 10.68
C LEU A 276 2.85 -13.67 10.74
N SER A 277 2.34 -13.32 11.93
CA SER A 277 1.10 -12.56 12.04
C SER A 277 1.20 -11.15 11.43
N MET A 278 2.38 -10.49 11.52
CA MET A 278 2.64 -9.21 10.85
C MET A 278 2.59 -9.33 9.33
N VAL A 279 3.09 -10.43 8.80
CA VAL A 279 3.10 -10.71 7.35
C VAL A 279 1.71 -11.11 6.86
N ALA A 280 0.95 -11.86 7.66
CA ALA A 280 -0.38 -12.38 7.31
C ALA A 280 -1.49 -11.33 7.44
N ASP A 281 -1.35 -10.36 8.35
CA ASP A 281 -2.34 -9.29 8.56
C ASP A 281 -1.68 -7.90 8.68
N PRO A 282 -1.13 -7.36 7.57
CA PRO A 282 -0.48 -6.05 7.59
C PRO A 282 -1.42 -4.91 8.00
N GLU A 283 -2.71 -5.00 7.70
CA GLU A 283 -3.69 -3.96 8.02
C GLU A 283 -3.85 -3.80 9.54
N ARG A 284 -3.99 -4.92 10.26
CA ARG A 284 -4.00 -4.93 11.73
C ARG A 284 -2.71 -4.35 12.30
N TRP A 285 -1.55 -4.74 11.74
CA TRP A 285 -0.25 -4.39 12.31
C TRP A 285 0.24 -2.97 11.99
N GLN A 286 -0.26 -2.35 10.92
CA GLN A 286 0.09 -0.97 10.58
C GLN A 286 -0.28 0.04 11.66
N THR A 287 -1.36 -0.20 12.41
CA THR A 287 -1.85 0.69 13.48
C THR A 287 -1.33 0.31 14.87
N GLN A 288 -0.61 -0.80 15.02
CA GLN A 288 -0.06 -1.21 16.31
C GLN A 288 1.20 -0.40 16.68
N PRO A 289 1.34 0.07 17.93
CA PRO A 289 2.50 0.82 18.38
C PRO A 289 3.71 -0.10 18.57
N CYS A 290 4.40 -0.41 17.48
CA CYS A 290 5.49 -1.38 17.40
C CYS A 290 6.87 -0.79 17.11
N ILE A 291 6.95 0.51 16.82
CA ILE A 291 8.20 1.22 16.51
C ILE A 291 8.67 1.95 17.75
N ARG A 292 9.72 1.45 18.40
CA ARG A 292 10.31 2.10 19.57
C ARG A 292 11.00 3.43 19.21
N VAL A 293 10.71 4.47 19.99
CA VAL A 293 11.35 5.80 19.95
C VAL A 293 11.72 6.20 21.38
N ASP A 294 13.01 6.11 21.70
CA ASP A 294 13.55 6.26 23.04
C ASP A 294 13.74 7.70 23.49
N ARG A 295 14.28 8.59 22.65
CA ARG A 295 14.57 9.96 23.10
C ARG A 295 13.34 10.87 23.00
N PRO A 296 13.04 11.67 24.05
CA PRO A 296 11.98 12.67 23.99
C PRO A 296 12.14 13.67 22.83
N ALA A 297 13.38 14.12 22.56
CA ALA A 297 13.66 15.04 21.47
C ALA A 297 13.34 14.43 20.09
N THR A 298 13.58 13.13 19.90
CA THR A 298 13.23 12.43 18.66
C THR A 298 11.71 12.33 18.50
N ARG A 299 10.98 12.03 19.59
CA ARG A 299 9.50 12.04 19.57
C ARG A 299 8.94 13.41 19.19
N GLN A 300 9.49 14.47 19.77
CA GLN A 300 9.11 15.84 19.44
C GLN A 300 9.36 16.16 17.95
N GLN A 301 10.53 15.79 17.40
CA GLN A 301 10.82 16.00 15.98
C GLN A 301 9.92 15.19 15.04
N LEU A 302 9.50 13.99 15.47
CA LEU A 302 8.54 13.16 14.75
C LEU A 302 7.10 13.65 14.91
N GLY A 303 6.82 14.69 15.71
CA GLY A 303 5.47 15.15 16.00
C GLY A 303 4.64 14.12 16.78
N LEU A 304 5.30 13.31 17.60
CA LEU A 304 4.67 12.32 18.50
C LEU A 304 4.47 12.92 19.89
N ASP A 305 3.54 12.34 20.66
CA ASP A 305 3.41 12.62 22.08
C ASP A 305 4.76 12.37 22.80
N PRO A 306 5.33 13.35 23.54
CA PRO A 306 6.55 13.19 24.31
C PRO A 306 6.55 12.01 25.30
N ALA A 307 5.38 11.55 25.76
CA ALA A 307 5.22 10.38 26.63
C ALA A 307 5.17 9.04 25.86
N ALA A 308 4.81 9.05 24.57
CA ALA A 308 4.60 7.83 23.78
C ALA A 308 5.92 7.23 23.26
N ARG A 309 6.50 6.29 24.00
CA ARG A 309 7.76 5.60 23.63
C ARG A 309 7.66 4.69 22.40
N TYR A 310 6.46 4.48 21.87
CA TYR A 310 6.22 3.65 20.71
C TYR A 310 5.28 4.39 19.76
N ALA A 311 5.53 4.23 18.47
CA ALA A 311 4.66 4.70 17.40
C ALA A 311 4.24 3.53 16.51
N SER A 312 3.13 3.70 15.79
CA SER A 312 2.72 2.78 14.75
C SER A 312 3.35 3.13 13.40
N PHE A 313 3.33 2.19 12.47
CA PHE A 313 3.75 2.46 11.09
C PHE A 313 2.84 3.51 10.44
N ALA A 314 1.53 3.44 10.73
CA ALA A 314 0.55 4.42 10.29
C ALA A 314 0.88 5.82 10.80
N ASP A 315 1.27 5.99 12.07
CA ASP A 315 1.67 7.31 12.61
C ASP A 315 2.84 7.90 11.85
N MET A 316 3.83 7.07 11.50
CA MET A 316 5.02 7.50 10.74
C MET A 316 4.67 7.89 9.30
N MET A 317 3.78 7.14 8.65
CA MET A 317 3.41 7.38 7.26
C MET A 317 2.33 8.45 7.10
N ALA A 318 1.50 8.70 8.10
CA ALA A 318 0.46 9.72 8.04
C ALA A 318 0.96 11.11 8.44
N ASN A 319 2.03 11.19 9.24
CA ASN A 319 2.52 12.45 9.79
C ASN A 319 3.59 13.11 8.90
N PRO A 320 3.30 14.27 8.28
CA PRO A 320 4.27 14.98 7.42
C PRO A 320 5.54 15.43 8.16
N LEU A 321 5.44 15.74 9.46
CA LEU A 321 6.61 16.10 10.28
C LEU A 321 7.53 14.90 10.45
N ALA A 322 6.97 13.72 10.74
CA ALA A 322 7.73 12.48 10.82
C ALA A 322 8.43 12.17 9.49
N GLN A 323 7.70 12.19 8.38
CA GLN A 323 8.27 11.95 7.05
C GLN A 323 9.44 12.90 6.73
N ARG A 324 9.26 14.20 7.02
CA ARG A 324 10.28 15.21 6.80
C ARG A 324 11.52 14.98 7.67
N ALA A 325 11.34 14.76 8.96
CA ALA A 325 12.45 14.53 9.88
C ALA A 325 13.28 13.29 9.50
N LEU A 326 12.60 12.19 9.13
CA LEU A 326 13.27 10.97 8.66
C LEU A 326 14.05 11.22 7.35
N ALA A 327 13.46 11.94 6.40
CA ALA A 327 14.10 12.27 5.12
C ALA A 327 15.33 13.19 5.31
N GLU A 328 15.23 14.19 6.18
CA GLU A 328 16.35 15.10 6.50
C GLU A 328 17.54 14.35 7.11
N ALA A 329 17.27 13.44 8.06
CA ALA A 329 18.31 12.59 8.67
C ALA A 329 18.98 11.68 7.61
N GLN A 330 18.20 11.07 6.72
CA GLN A 330 18.72 10.26 5.61
C GLN A 330 19.58 11.08 4.64
N GLN A 331 19.12 12.27 4.25
CA GLN A 331 19.87 13.16 3.36
C GLN A 331 21.20 13.58 3.99
N LYS A 332 21.20 13.87 5.30
CA LYS A 332 22.41 14.21 6.05
C LYS A 332 23.41 13.05 6.08
N GLN A 333 22.93 11.82 6.30
CA GLN A 333 23.75 10.61 6.24
C GLN A 333 24.35 10.41 4.84
N GLN A 334 23.56 10.59 3.77
CA GLN A 334 24.04 10.47 2.38
C GLN A 334 25.13 11.49 2.07
N ARG A 335 24.99 12.72 2.58
CA ARG A 335 26.02 13.78 2.49
C ARG A 335 27.22 13.56 3.41
N ARG A 336 27.26 12.43 4.14
CA ARG A 336 28.32 12.07 5.11
C ARG A 336 28.57 13.16 6.17
N GLN A 337 27.54 13.94 6.48
CA GLN A 337 27.64 14.98 7.50
C GLN A 337 27.56 14.36 8.89
N ARG A 338 28.12 15.06 9.90
CA ARG A 338 28.05 14.62 11.29
C ARG A 338 26.59 14.59 11.77
N LEU A 339 26.15 13.42 12.21
CA LEU A 339 24.83 13.20 12.77
C LEU A 339 24.83 13.47 14.27
N SER A 340 23.84 14.22 14.74
CA SER A 340 23.51 14.35 16.16
C SER A 340 22.89 13.06 16.70
N PRO A 341 22.84 12.87 18.03
CA PRO A 341 22.20 11.69 18.62
C PRO A 341 20.71 11.53 18.25
N VAL A 342 20.00 12.64 18.00
CA VAL A 342 18.60 12.62 17.56
C VAL A 342 18.52 12.15 16.11
N GLU A 343 19.37 12.67 15.23
CA GLU A 343 19.43 12.26 13.82
C GLU A 343 19.84 10.78 13.68
N GLN A 344 20.74 10.29 14.53
CA GLN A 344 21.09 8.87 14.58
C GLN A 344 19.87 8.00 14.92
N GLU A 345 19.08 8.40 15.92
CA GLU A 345 17.88 7.65 16.28
C GLU A 345 16.79 7.75 15.19
N LEU A 346 16.64 8.89 14.52
CA LEU A 346 15.75 9.02 13.36
C LEU A 346 16.11 8.02 12.26
N LEU A 347 17.40 7.77 12.01
CA LEU A 347 17.84 6.74 11.06
C LEU A 347 17.49 5.33 11.53
N GLU A 348 17.59 5.05 12.83
CA GLU A 348 17.12 3.77 13.37
C GLU A 348 15.61 3.59 13.25
N VAL A 349 14.83 4.64 13.52
CA VAL A 349 13.36 4.66 13.32
C VAL A 349 13.03 4.42 11.85
N SER A 350 13.76 5.06 10.94
CA SER A 350 13.64 4.83 9.50
C SER A 350 13.92 3.36 9.13
N ALA A 351 14.98 2.76 9.69
CA ALA A 351 15.30 1.36 9.47
C ALA A 351 14.21 0.41 10.01
N ARG A 352 13.58 0.73 11.16
CA ARG A 352 12.42 0.00 11.68
C ARG A 352 11.20 0.11 10.75
N CYS A 353 10.94 1.29 10.19
CA CYS A 353 9.88 1.48 9.20
C CYS A 353 10.12 0.64 7.94
N LEU A 354 11.35 0.62 7.43
CA LEU A 354 11.72 -0.20 6.27
C LEU A 354 11.58 -1.70 6.56
N LEU A 355 11.94 -2.14 7.77
CA LEU A 355 11.74 -3.53 8.21
C LEU A 355 10.24 -3.89 8.22
N LEU A 356 9.39 -3.06 8.81
CA LEU A 356 7.94 -3.29 8.79
C LEU A 356 7.38 -3.32 7.38
N ARG A 357 7.79 -2.37 6.52
CA ARG A 357 7.40 -2.37 5.11
C ARG A 357 7.78 -3.67 4.41
N ARG A 358 9.01 -4.16 4.61
CA ARG A 358 9.49 -5.44 4.08
C ARG A 358 8.61 -6.61 4.53
N LEU A 359 8.15 -6.61 5.79
CA LEU A 359 7.25 -7.65 6.31
C LEU A 359 5.86 -7.54 5.68
N PHE A 360 5.28 -6.35 5.63
CA PHE A 360 3.95 -6.08 5.08
C PHE A 360 3.87 -6.38 3.57
N GLU A 361 4.93 -6.08 2.84
CA GLU A 361 5.06 -6.35 1.39
C GLU A 361 5.57 -7.77 1.10
N GLN A 362 5.78 -8.60 2.15
CA GLN A 362 6.22 -9.99 2.05
C GLN A 362 7.56 -10.15 1.30
N GLU A 363 8.47 -9.19 1.46
CA GLU A 363 9.78 -9.15 0.82
C GLU A 363 10.87 -9.90 1.61
N LEU A 364 10.48 -10.96 2.33
CA LEU A 364 11.42 -11.85 3.02
C LEU A 364 12.18 -12.69 2.00
N GLN A 365 13.51 -12.59 2.03
CA GLN A 365 14.39 -13.25 1.06
C GLN A 365 14.69 -14.68 1.50
N VAL A 366 13.74 -15.58 1.30
CA VAL A 366 13.78 -16.98 1.76
C VAL A 366 13.89 -17.99 0.61
N VAL A 367 13.75 -17.54 -0.63
CA VAL A 367 13.93 -18.40 -1.81
C VAL A 367 15.37 -18.26 -2.29
N PRO A 368 16.15 -19.34 -2.44
CA PRO A 368 17.49 -19.24 -3.02
C PRO A 368 17.42 -18.71 -4.46
N PRO A 369 18.49 -18.12 -4.99
CA PRO A 369 18.53 -17.74 -6.41
C PRO A 369 18.48 -18.98 -7.31
N ALA A 370 17.82 -18.87 -8.46
CA ALA A 370 17.78 -19.96 -9.44
C ALA A 370 19.10 -20.10 -10.24
N LEU A 371 19.82 -19.00 -10.41
CA LEU A 371 21.09 -18.92 -11.16
C LEU A 371 22.28 -18.81 -10.19
N GLU A 372 23.35 -19.56 -10.45
CA GLU A 372 24.57 -19.59 -9.62
C GLU A 372 25.23 -18.22 -9.45
N GLU A 373 25.17 -17.37 -10.48
CA GLU A 373 25.83 -16.06 -10.47
C GLU A 373 25.16 -15.06 -9.53
N SER A 374 23.88 -15.27 -9.19
CA SER A 374 23.18 -14.41 -8.26
C SER A 374 23.47 -14.83 -6.82
N LYS A 375 23.96 -13.89 -6.02
CA LYS A 375 24.13 -14.07 -4.57
C LYS A 375 22.91 -13.63 -3.76
N ARG A 376 21.88 -13.09 -4.43
CA ARG A 376 20.73 -12.49 -3.78
C ARG A 376 19.57 -13.49 -3.75
N TRP A 377 19.13 -13.80 -2.54
CA TRP A 377 17.94 -14.58 -2.30
C TRP A 377 16.69 -13.76 -2.64
N LEU A 378 15.68 -14.46 -3.13
CA LEU A 378 14.50 -13.90 -3.72
C LEU A 378 13.32 -13.89 -2.72
N PRO A 379 12.43 -12.89 -2.82
CA PRO A 379 11.15 -12.92 -2.13
C PRO A 379 10.27 -14.08 -2.60
N VAL A 380 9.42 -14.59 -1.70
CA VAL A 380 8.47 -15.67 -2.02
C VAL A 380 7.51 -15.30 -3.15
N LEU A 381 7.10 -14.03 -3.21
CA LEU A 381 6.21 -13.52 -4.24
C LEU A 381 6.92 -13.26 -5.58
N ARG A 382 8.25 -13.23 -5.60
CA ARG A 382 9.07 -12.99 -6.81
C ARG A 382 10.20 -14.03 -6.92
N PRO A 383 9.89 -15.34 -7.04
CA PRO A 383 10.89 -16.40 -7.22
C PRO A 383 11.37 -16.44 -8.68
N ASP A 384 11.82 -15.29 -9.19
CA ASP A 384 12.20 -15.09 -10.58
C ASP A 384 13.36 -16.02 -10.96
N GLY A 385 13.33 -16.55 -12.18
CA GLY A 385 14.33 -17.48 -12.69
C GLY A 385 14.04 -18.97 -12.47
N TYR A 386 13.08 -19.32 -11.60
CA TYR A 386 12.56 -20.69 -11.52
C TYR A 386 11.52 -20.95 -12.62
N ILE A 387 11.27 -22.23 -12.96
CA ILE A 387 10.21 -22.59 -13.90
C ILE A 387 8.82 -22.27 -13.34
N THR A 388 7.86 -21.97 -14.20
CA THR A 388 6.51 -21.52 -13.83
C THR A 388 5.84 -22.40 -12.78
N GLU A 389 5.92 -23.72 -12.92
CA GLU A 389 5.33 -24.67 -11.97
C GLU A 389 5.89 -24.49 -10.54
N GLN A 390 7.21 -24.34 -10.41
CA GLN A 390 7.86 -24.10 -9.11
C GLN A 390 7.43 -22.75 -8.53
N GLN A 391 7.41 -21.70 -9.37
CA GLN A 391 6.96 -20.38 -8.92
C GLN A 391 5.53 -20.41 -8.38
N VAL A 392 4.61 -21.06 -9.10
CA VAL A 392 3.22 -21.23 -8.70
C VAL A 392 3.11 -22.04 -7.41
N GLY A 393 3.86 -23.15 -7.30
CA GLY A 393 3.87 -23.99 -6.10
C GLY A 393 4.32 -23.25 -4.85
N ILE A 394 5.41 -22.47 -4.95
CA ILE A 394 5.95 -21.64 -3.86
C ILE A 394 4.92 -20.59 -3.43
N LYS A 395 4.41 -19.79 -4.39
CA LYS A 395 3.44 -18.71 -4.12
C LYS A 395 2.17 -19.26 -3.48
N ARG A 396 1.63 -20.38 -4.01
CA ARG A 396 0.44 -21.03 -3.47
C ARG A 396 0.65 -21.52 -2.04
N CYS A 397 1.76 -22.22 -1.76
CA CYS A 397 2.03 -22.72 -0.42
C CYS A 397 2.18 -21.58 0.59
N TRP A 398 2.86 -20.50 0.19
CA TRP A 398 3.01 -19.30 1.02
C TRP A 398 1.69 -18.60 1.31
N GLY A 399 0.88 -18.36 0.27
CA GLY A 399 -0.45 -17.75 0.45
C GLY A 399 -1.37 -18.60 1.32
N THR A 400 -1.31 -19.93 1.19
CA THR A 400 -2.09 -20.85 2.04
C THR A 400 -1.61 -20.79 3.50
N LEU A 401 -0.29 -20.76 3.73
CA LEU A 401 0.27 -20.60 5.07
C LEU A 401 -0.18 -19.28 5.72
N LEU A 402 -0.08 -18.16 5.01
CA LEU A 402 -0.50 -16.86 5.54
C LEU A 402 -2.00 -16.80 5.82
N HIS A 403 -2.83 -17.42 4.95
CA HIS A 403 -4.25 -17.55 5.21
C HIS A 403 -4.52 -18.34 6.49
N ALA A 404 -3.87 -19.52 6.65
CA ALA A 404 -4.00 -20.36 7.83
C ALA A 404 -3.55 -19.63 9.12
N VAL A 405 -2.46 -18.86 9.06
CA VAL A 405 -2.00 -17.99 10.16
C VAL A 405 -3.04 -16.94 10.52
N ARG A 406 -3.66 -16.31 9.51
CA ARG A 406 -4.66 -15.24 9.72
C ARG A 406 -5.96 -15.75 10.35
N VAL A 407 -6.41 -16.95 9.98
CA VAL A 407 -7.62 -17.58 10.56
C VAL A 407 -7.31 -18.48 11.77
N GLU A 408 -6.04 -18.51 12.20
CA GLU A 408 -5.55 -19.27 13.35
C GLU A 408 -5.80 -20.79 13.29
N ASP A 409 -5.84 -21.37 12.09
CA ASP A 409 -5.99 -22.82 11.88
C ASP A 409 -4.66 -23.55 12.11
N ALA A 410 -4.46 -24.05 13.33
CA ALA A 410 -3.25 -24.75 13.74
C ALA A 410 -2.90 -25.95 12.84
N SER A 411 -3.89 -26.72 12.39
CA SER A 411 -3.65 -27.91 11.56
C SER A 411 -3.19 -27.51 10.16
N ALA A 412 -3.88 -26.55 9.55
CA ALA A 412 -3.50 -26.02 8.26
C ALA A 412 -2.13 -25.33 8.31
N ILE A 413 -1.80 -24.61 9.39
CA ILE A 413 -0.47 -24.00 9.59
C ILE A 413 0.61 -25.07 9.57
N THR A 414 0.48 -26.15 10.36
CA THR A 414 1.50 -27.21 10.40
C THR A 414 1.66 -27.87 9.04
N ALA A 415 0.57 -28.29 8.41
CA ALA A 415 0.63 -28.97 7.11
C ALA A 415 1.23 -28.10 6.00
N THR A 416 0.90 -26.80 5.96
CA THR A 416 1.45 -25.86 4.96
C THR A 416 2.88 -25.45 5.28
N ALA A 417 3.24 -25.32 6.56
CA ALA A 417 4.62 -25.08 7.00
C ALA A 417 5.55 -26.21 6.56
N GLU A 418 5.16 -27.48 6.77
CA GLU A 418 5.92 -28.64 6.32
C GLU A 418 6.10 -28.66 4.80
N ARG A 419 5.01 -28.41 4.07
CA ARG A 419 5.04 -28.39 2.60
C ARG A 419 5.96 -27.29 2.06
N LEU A 420 5.83 -26.07 2.59
CA LEU A 420 6.67 -24.95 2.19
C LEU A 420 8.14 -25.23 2.53
N ALA A 421 8.41 -25.76 3.73
CA ALA A 421 9.76 -26.07 4.14
C ALA A 421 10.40 -27.15 3.25
N GLY A 422 9.63 -28.18 2.88
CA GLY A 422 10.05 -29.20 1.93
C GLY A 422 10.38 -28.63 0.56
N LEU A 423 9.50 -27.78 0.01
CA LEU A 423 9.73 -27.11 -1.28
C LEU A 423 11.02 -26.28 -1.26
N LEU A 424 11.18 -25.39 -0.28
CA LEU A 424 12.34 -24.50 -0.19
C LEU A 424 13.65 -25.28 0.08
N LYS A 425 13.59 -26.35 0.88
CA LYS A 425 14.75 -27.22 1.12
C LYS A 425 15.20 -27.92 -0.17
N ASN A 426 14.27 -28.35 -1.01
CA ASN A 426 14.57 -28.96 -2.30
C ASN A 426 15.24 -27.96 -3.26
N LEU A 427 14.74 -26.72 -3.33
CA LEU A 427 15.37 -25.66 -4.14
C LEU A 427 16.77 -25.32 -3.64
N HIS A 428 16.97 -25.30 -2.32
CA HIS A 428 18.28 -25.05 -1.71
C HIS A 428 19.27 -26.19 -1.99
N ALA A 429 18.80 -27.44 -1.99
CA ALA A 429 19.61 -28.59 -2.38
C ALA A 429 20.03 -28.53 -3.85
N GLN A 430 19.10 -28.16 -4.75
CA GLN A 430 19.39 -27.94 -6.17
C GLN A 430 20.46 -26.85 -6.34
N HIS A 431 20.30 -25.71 -5.67
CA HIS A 431 21.27 -24.62 -5.71
C HIS A 431 22.68 -25.02 -5.20
N ARG A 432 22.76 -25.84 -4.14
CA ARG A 432 24.08 -26.36 -3.68
C ARG A 432 24.70 -27.39 -4.62
N GLY A 433 23.88 -28.16 -5.33
CA GLY A 433 24.33 -29.15 -6.31
C GLY A 433 24.95 -28.52 -7.55
N LEU A 434 24.44 -27.35 -7.94
CA LEU A 434 24.95 -26.53 -9.05
C LEU A 434 26.41 -26.06 -8.80
N GLY A 435 26.78 -25.73 -7.57
CA GLY A 435 28.14 -25.27 -7.21
C GLY A 435 29.25 -26.34 -7.12
N LYS A 436 29.05 -27.57 -7.60
CA LYS A 436 30.15 -28.54 -7.73
C LYS A 436 30.73 -28.47 -9.14
N PRO A 437 32.01 -28.11 -9.35
CA PRO A 437 32.63 -28.27 -10.65
C PRO A 437 32.61 -29.75 -11.04
N LEU A 438 32.17 -30.04 -12.27
CA LEU A 438 32.26 -31.36 -12.91
C LEU A 438 33.72 -31.79 -13.08
#